data_AF-A0A383E299-F1
#
_entry.id   AF-A0A383E299-F1
#
_cell.length_a   1.000
_cell.length_b   1.000
_cell.length_c   1.000
_cell.angle_alpha   90.00
_cell.angle_beta   90.00
_cell.angle_gamma   90.00
#
_symmetry.space_group_name_H-M   'P 1'
#
loop_
_entity.id
_entity.type
_entity.pdbx_description
1 polymer ?
#
loop_
_entity_poly.entity_id
_entity_poly.type
_entity_poly.pdbx_seq_one_letter_code
_entity_poly.pdbx_strand_id
1 'polypeptide(L)'
;MFPEVAAQWHPTRNGDLTSADVAGGSGKQVWWKCPKGDDHEWQTMPGHRTGNESGCPCCSGLQVSVTNSLEALFPEVAAQWHPTRNCDLTPADVA
;
A
#
# COMPACT_ATOMS: atom_id res chain seq x y z
N MET A 1 9.33 -16.08 13.79
CA MET A 1 9.62 -14.62 13.74
C MET A 1 9.63 -14.25 12.25
N PHE A 2 8.98 -13.15 11.85
CA PHE A 2 8.72 -12.78 10.44
C PHE A 2 9.52 -11.51 10.07
N PRO A 3 10.84 -11.62 9.79
CA PRO A 3 11.70 -10.46 9.57
C PRO A 3 11.29 -9.61 8.36
N GLU A 4 10.80 -10.24 7.29
CA GLU A 4 10.32 -9.56 6.09
C GLU A 4 9.06 -8.71 6.34
N VAL A 5 8.23 -9.11 7.30
CA VAL A 5 7.06 -8.32 7.72
C VAL A 5 7.53 -7.15 8.59
N ALA A 6 8.40 -7.40 9.56
CA ALA A 6 8.94 -6.36 10.44
C ALA A 6 9.71 -5.26 9.65
N ALA A 7 10.38 -5.63 8.56
CA ALA A 7 11.06 -4.68 7.66
C ALA A 7 10.11 -3.70 6.96
N GLN A 8 8.82 -4.00 6.92
CA GLN A 8 7.79 -3.14 6.32
C GLN A 8 7.08 -2.28 7.37
N TRP A 9 7.58 -2.20 8.61
CA TRP A 9 7.03 -1.32 9.63
C TRP A 9 7.14 0.14 9.20
N HIS A 10 6.05 0.89 9.30
CA HIS A 10 6.11 2.30 8.93
C HIS A 10 6.99 3.09 9.91
N PRO A 11 7.96 3.90 9.45
CA PRO A 11 8.98 4.52 10.30
C PRO A 11 8.43 5.55 11.29
N THR A 12 7.38 6.31 10.94
CA THR A 12 6.90 7.45 11.75
C THR A 12 5.42 7.41 12.14
N ARG A 13 4.58 6.56 11.53
CA ARG A 13 3.11 6.57 11.74
C ARG A 13 2.63 5.73 12.92
N ASN A 14 3.50 4.99 13.58
CA ASN A 14 3.15 4.14 14.72
C ASN A 14 3.50 4.76 16.09
N GLY A 15 3.86 6.05 16.12
CA GLY A 15 4.30 6.74 17.33
C GLY A 15 5.54 6.08 17.92
N ASP A 16 5.53 5.82 19.23
CA ASP A 16 6.66 5.20 19.95
C ASP A 16 6.76 3.67 19.78
N LEU A 17 5.80 3.05 19.07
CA LEU A 17 5.79 1.61 18.89
C LEU A 17 6.77 1.16 17.81
N THR A 18 7.58 0.16 18.16
CA THR A 18 8.43 -0.55 17.22
C THR A 18 7.80 -1.88 16.83
N SER A 19 8.29 -2.48 15.74
CA SER A 19 7.88 -3.83 15.32
C SER A 19 8.24 -4.91 16.34
N ALA A 20 9.18 -4.66 17.26
CA ALA A 20 9.54 -5.57 18.34
C ALA A 20 8.55 -5.54 19.51
N ASP A 21 7.82 -4.43 19.69
CA ASP A 21 6.85 -4.27 20.78
C ASP A 21 5.50 -4.95 20.51
N VAL A 22 5.28 -5.41 19.27
CA VAL A 22 3.99 -5.94 18.83
C VAL A 22 4.11 -7.39 18.38
N ALA A 23 3.36 -8.27 19.05
CA ALA A 23 3.30 -9.68 18.70
C ALA A 23 2.76 -9.88 17.27
N GLY A 24 3.33 -10.85 16.54
CA GLY A 24 2.91 -11.18 15.18
C GLY A 24 1.42 -11.49 15.06
N GLY A 25 0.82 -12.18 16.03
CA GLY A 25 -0.62 -12.46 16.07
C GLY A 25 -1.52 -11.33 16.58
N SER A 26 -0.98 -10.11 16.76
CA SER A 26 -1.74 -8.99 17.33
C SER A 26 -2.87 -8.53 16.41
N GLY A 27 -4.03 -8.24 17.00
CA GLY A 27 -5.17 -7.58 16.34
C GLY A 27 -5.08 -6.05 16.35
N LYS A 28 -3.96 -5.46 16.81
CA LYS A 28 -3.77 -4.01 16.80
C LYS A 28 -3.55 -3.54 15.36
N GLN A 29 -4.30 -2.53 14.92
CA GLN A 29 -4.04 -1.90 13.63
C GLN A 29 -2.79 -1.02 13.71
N VAL A 30 -1.85 -1.26 12.81
CA VAL A 30 -0.58 -0.52 12.69
C VAL A 30 -0.32 -0.17 11.23
N TRP A 31 0.50 0.85 11.01
CA TRP A 31 0.89 1.31 9.69
C TRP A 31 2.08 0.53 9.16
N TRP A 32 2.02 0.20 7.88
CA TRP A 32 3.04 -0.50 7.11
C TRP A 32 3.48 0.38 5.94
N LYS A 33 4.73 0.19 5.50
CA LYS A 33 5.32 0.83 4.32
C LYS A 33 6.07 -0.22 3.49
N CYS A 34 5.73 -0.31 2.20
CA CYS A 34 6.43 -1.19 1.27
C CYS A 34 7.63 -0.45 0.68
N PRO A 35 8.80 -1.10 0.53
CA PRO A 35 9.98 -0.46 -0.08
C PRO A 35 9.86 -0.29 -1.61
N LYS A 36 8.79 -0.81 -2.24
CA LYS A 36 8.61 -0.76 -3.71
C LYS A 36 8.05 0.56 -4.23
N GLY A 37 7.47 1.39 -3.36
CA GLY A 37 6.94 2.69 -3.73
C GLY A 37 6.80 3.58 -2.50
N ASP A 38 7.09 4.87 -2.65
CA ASP A 38 7.11 5.82 -1.53
C ASP A 38 5.71 6.05 -0.93
N ASP A 39 4.67 5.89 -1.75
CA ASP A 39 3.24 6.01 -1.42
C ASP A 39 2.60 4.67 -1.03
N HIS A 40 3.38 3.58 -0.97
CA HIS A 40 2.87 2.26 -0.58
C HIS A 40 2.72 2.16 0.92
N GLU A 41 1.74 2.87 1.46
CA GLU A 41 1.44 2.95 2.89
C GLU A 41 0.02 2.44 3.14
N TRP A 42 -0.14 1.55 4.11
CA TRP A 42 -1.45 1.00 4.46
C TRP A 42 -1.52 0.60 5.92
N GLN A 43 -2.74 0.47 6.43
CA GLN A 43 -3.00 0.07 7.81
C GLN A 43 -3.61 -1.34 7.84
N THR A 44 -3.03 -2.24 8.63
CA THR A 44 -3.61 -3.57 8.88
C THR A 44 -3.06 -4.17 10.17
N MET A 45 -3.64 -5.29 10.60
CA MET A 45 -3.23 -6.02 11.79
C MET A 45 -1.99 -6.89 11.48
N PRO A 46 -0.97 -6.95 12.37
CA PRO A 46 0.15 -7.89 12.25
C PRO A 46 -0.33 -9.33 12.03
N GLY A 47 -1.41 -9.75 12.71
CA GLY A 47 -1.95 -11.10 12.59
C GLY A 47 -2.37 -11.47 11.17
N HIS A 48 -2.92 -10.51 10.42
CA HIS A 48 -3.26 -10.71 9.01
C HIS A 48 -2.03 -10.86 8.12
N ARG A 49 -0.92 -10.22 8.49
CA ARG A 49 0.33 -10.27 7.73
C ARG A 49 1.10 -11.55 7.96
N THR A 50 1.12 -12.03 9.21
CA THR A 50 1.86 -13.25 9.59
C THR A 50 1.05 -14.53 9.40
N GLY A 51 -0.28 -14.47 9.43
CA GLY A 51 -1.16 -15.64 9.35
C GLY A 51 -1.74 -15.90 7.95
N ASN A 52 -2.05 -14.85 7.20
CA ASN A 52 -2.69 -14.94 5.88
C ASN A 52 -1.80 -14.40 4.75
N GLU A 53 -0.51 -14.15 5.02
CA GLU A 53 0.48 -13.63 4.06
C GLU A 53 0.05 -12.36 3.31
N SER A 54 -0.75 -11.50 3.97
CA SER A 54 -1.21 -10.26 3.33
C SER A 54 -0.05 -9.29 3.08
N GLY A 55 0.13 -8.94 1.81
CA GLY A 55 1.19 -8.07 1.31
C GLY A 55 0.78 -6.61 1.17
N CYS A 56 1.56 -5.87 0.39
CA CYS A 56 1.25 -4.49 0.03
C CYS A 56 0.05 -4.43 -0.95
N PRO A 57 -1.03 -3.71 -0.63
CA PRO A 57 -2.21 -3.62 -1.48
C PRO A 57 -1.93 -2.90 -2.81
N CYS A 58 -0.98 -1.96 -2.85
CA CYS A 58 -0.56 -1.31 -4.09
C CYS A 58 0.13 -2.30 -5.02
N CYS A 59 1.00 -3.15 -4.49
CA CYS A 59 1.68 -4.18 -5.28
C CYS A 59 0.74 -5.24 -5.82
N SER A 60 -0.39 -5.51 -5.15
CA SER A 60 -1.41 -6.46 -5.59
C SER A 60 -2.53 -5.83 -6.43
N GLY A 61 -2.45 -4.53 -6.76
CA GLY A 61 -3.48 -3.82 -7.52
C GLY A 61 -4.80 -3.62 -6.77
N LEU A 62 -4.80 -3.75 -5.44
CA LEU A 62 -5.98 -3.52 -4.59
C LEU A 62 -6.11 -2.07 -4.12
N GLN A 63 -5.02 -1.29 -4.24
CA GLN A 63 -4.99 0.14 -3.94
C GLN A 63 -4.23 0.85 -5.07
N VAL A 64 -4.77 1.98 -5.52
CA VAL A 64 -4.11 2.83 -6.52
C VAL A 64 -2.84 3.46 -5.93
N SER A 65 -1.80 3.52 -6.74
CA SER A 65 -0.50 4.06 -6.42
C SER A 65 0.12 4.67 -7.67
N VAL A 66 1.06 5.60 -7.47
CA VAL A 66 1.87 6.17 -8.57
C VAL A 66 2.62 5.11 -9.36
N THR A 67 2.81 3.90 -8.80
CA THR A 67 3.49 2.80 -9.49
C THR A 67 2.57 1.88 -10.29
N ASN A 68 1.24 1.98 -10.10
CA ASN A 68 0.28 1.05 -10.70
C ASN A 68 -0.90 1.73 -11.38
N SER A 69 -0.94 3.07 -11.43
CA SER A 69 -2.03 3.80 -12.07
C SER A 69 -2.07 3.57 -13.59
N LEU A 70 -3.21 3.84 -14.21
CA LEU A 70 -3.40 3.80 -15.65
C LEU A 70 -2.41 4.73 -16.35
N GLU A 71 -2.16 5.91 -15.78
CA GLU A 71 -1.12 6.83 -16.25
C GLU A 71 0.28 6.20 -16.22
N ALA A 72 0.61 5.51 -15.13
CA ALA A 72 1.94 4.92 -14.94
C ALA A 72 2.19 3.68 -15.82
N LEU A 73 1.19 2.80 -15.95
CA LEU A 73 1.32 1.52 -16.65
C LEU A 73 0.95 1.58 -18.13
N PHE A 74 0.01 2.47 -18.50
CA PHE A 74 -0.57 2.52 -19.84
C PHE A 74 -0.72 3.97 -20.35
N PRO A 75 0.39 4.70 -20.56
CA PRO A 75 0.34 6.12 -20.95
C PRO A 75 -0.41 6.37 -22.27
N GLU A 76 -0.31 5.44 -23.23
CA GLU A 76 -1.05 5.48 -24.51
C GLU A 76 -2.57 5.38 -24.33
N VAL A 77 -3.02 4.66 -23.31
CA VAL A 77 -4.45 4.52 -22.97
C VAL A 77 -4.90 5.70 -22.12
N ALA A 78 -4.05 6.15 -21.19
CA ALA A 78 -4.29 7.36 -20.41
C ALA A 78 -4.46 8.59 -21.32
N ALA A 79 -3.72 8.68 -22.44
CA ALA A 79 -3.88 9.76 -23.42
C ALA A 79 -5.25 9.76 -24.13
N GLN A 80 -5.95 8.63 -24.14
CA GLN A 80 -7.30 8.51 -24.69
C GLN A 80 -8.38 8.88 -23.66
N TRP A 81 -7.98 9.27 -22.44
CA TRP A 81 -8.91 9.66 -21.39
C TRP A 81 -9.70 10.91 -21.78
N HIS A 82 -11.01 10.82 -21.64
CA HIS A 82 -11.86 11.95 -21.97
C HIS A 82 -11.75 13.04 -20.88
N PRO A 83 -11.42 14.30 -21.22
CA PRO A 83 -11.03 15.33 -20.24
C PRO A 83 -12.16 15.73 -19.27
N THR A 84 -13.42 15.55 -19.64
CA THR A 84 -14.58 16.00 -18.83
C THR A 84 -15.63 14.94 -18.53
N ARG A 85 -15.53 13.73 -19.11
CA ARG A 85 -16.60 12.72 -19.00
C ARG A 85 -16.42 11.77 -17.83
N ASN A 86 -15.24 11.77 -17.23
CA ASN A 86 -14.91 10.96 -16.07
C ASN A 86 -14.94 11.80 -14.77
N CYS A 87 -15.71 12.89 -14.78
CA CYS A 87 -15.83 13.85 -13.66
C CYS A 87 -14.45 14.38 -13.24
N ASP A 88 -14.13 14.30 -11.95
CA ASP A 88 -12.88 14.78 -11.37
C ASP A 88 -11.78 13.71 -11.34
N LEU A 89 -12.03 12.51 -11.90
CA LEU A 89 -11.03 11.44 -11.95
C LEU A 89 -10.03 11.67 -13.09
N THR A 90 -8.77 11.53 -12.74
CA THR A 90 -7.65 11.52 -13.68
C THR A 90 -7.16 10.09 -13.91
N PRO A 91 -6.42 9.82 -15.01
CA PRO A 91 -5.73 8.54 -15.20
C PRO A 91 -4.76 8.16 -14.07
N ALA A 92 -4.32 9.11 -13.25
CA ALA A 92 -3.48 8.84 -12.08
C ALA A 92 -4.28 8.26 -10.90
N ASP A 93 -5.60 8.50 -10.85
CA ASP A 93 -6.49 8.09 -9.75
C ASP A 93 -7.05 6.68 -9.92
N VAL A 94 -6.72 6.00 -11.01
CA VAL A 94 -7.22 4.67 -11.36
C VAL A 94 -6.05 3.74 -11.68
N ALA A 95 -6.15 2.45 -11.32
CA ALA A 95 -5.16 1.41 -11.58
C ALA A 95 -5.71 0.33 -12.51
#